data_AF-V4Q8V4-F1
#
_entry.id   AF-V4Q8V4-F1
#
_cell.length_a   1.000
_cell.length_b   1.000
_cell.length_c   1.000
_cell.angle_alpha   90.00
_cell.angle_beta   90.00
_cell.angle_gamma   90.00
#
_symmetry.space_group_name_H-M   'P 1'
#
loop_
_entity.id
_entity.type
_entity.pdbx_description
1 polymer ?
#
loop_
_entity_poly.entity_id
_entity_poly.type
_entity_poly.pdbx_seq_one_letter_code
_entity_poly.pdbx_strand_id
1 'polypeptide(L)'
;MLNAVLAGKKRGTGLHSQQMALEEAEGAEDVLTASVFERLSYLPENLLSLVLSDLLGEPFGPLQRIDYWPSWYLPDGTRVEPDVLLQGNSSTVLVEAKRHDNARQQLATQLANELLSGWQQNVLSDPCILLTLGGLNDYGEAGRQRLLSEVLPFLPDGSASRFKLVCASWQQLYQALETHLPPDSPPGCLRLLDDIAKCYAWHGLRTHPMRWLADLRPVALNTRPGTFAAWSLK
;
A
#
# COMPACT_ATOMS: atom_id res chain seq x y z
N MET A 1 7.43 -7.88 7.79
CA MET A 1 8.68 -7.35 8.37
C MET A 1 9.90 -8.23 8.14
N LEU A 2 9.77 -9.56 8.00
CA LEU A 2 10.95 -10.41 7.80
C LEU A 2 11.73 -9.98 6.55
N ASN A 3 11.05 -9.68 5.45
CA ASN A 3 11.68 -9.23 4.21
C ASN A 3 12.38 -7.87 4.36
N ALA A 4 11.85 -6.94 5.18
CA ALA A 4 12.57 -5.71 5.50
C ALA A 4 13.89 -6.00 6.25
N VAL A 5 13.88 -6.95 7.20
CA VAL A 5 15.09 -7.37 7.91
C VAL A 5 16.09 -8.05 6.96
N LEU A 6 15.63 -8.98 6.12
CA LEU A 6 16.45 -9.70 5.15
C LEU A 6 17.05 -8.77 4.08
N ALA A 7 16.30 -7.76 3.63
CA ALA A 7 16.75 -6.73 2.71
C ALA A 7 17.61 -5.64 3.37
N GLY A 8 17.92 -5.77 4.67
CA GLY A 8 18.79 -4.83 5.38
C GLY A 8 18.15 -3.47 5.69
N LYS A 9 16.82 -3.34 5.59
CA LYS A 9 16.04 -2.12 5.93
C LYS A 9 15.91 -1.96 7.46
N LYS A 10 17.05 -1.80 8.14
CA LYS A 10 17.15 -1.86 9.61
C LYS A 10 16.60 -0.63 10.33
N ARG A 11 16.58 0.55 9.67
CA ARG A 11 16.25 1.83 10.32
C ARG A 11 14.80 1.92 10.82
N GLY A 12 13.84 1.39 10.05
CA GLY A 12 12.41 1.39 10.43
C GLY A 12 11.98 0.33 11.43
N THR A 13 12.84 -0.65 11.72
CA THR A 13 12.50 -1.79 12.61
C THR A 13 12.58 -1.44 14.09
N GLY A 14 13.08 -0.25 14.43
CA GLY A 14 13.30 0.16 15.82
C GLY A 14 14.51 -0.48 16.50
N LEU A 15 15.23 -1.38 15.81
CA LEU A 15 16.42 -2.05 16.34
C LEU A 15 17.64 -1.13 16.44
N HIS A 16 17.61 0.06 15.82
CA HIS A 16 18.75 0.97 15.77
C HIS A 16 18.76 2.03 16.89
N SER A 17 17.60 2.39 17.46
CA SER A 17 17.51 3.37 18.55
C SER A 17 16.34 3.06 19.49
N GLN A 18 16.63 2.77 20.75
CA GLN A 18 15.62 2.55 21.81
C GLN A 18 14.89 3.85 22.24
N GLN A 19 15.18 5.00 21.61
CA GLN A 19 14.78 6.33 22.10
C GLN A 19 13.88 7.15 21.15
N MET A 20 13.63 6.72 19.92
CA MET A 20 12.60 7.33 19.07
C MET A 20 11.33 6.49 19.15
N ALA A 21 10.15 7.14 19.14
CA ALA A 21 8.92 6.42 18.86
C ALA A 21 9.14 5.70 17.53
N LEU A 22 9.05 4.36 17.54
CA LEU A 22 9.30 3.49 16.39
C LEU A 22 8.52 3.96 15.13
N GLU A 23 7.38 4.59 15.38
CA GLU A 23 6.50 5.23 14.42
C GLU A 23 7.21 6.36 13.65
N GLU A 24 8.07 7.16 14.26
CA GLU A 24 8.72 8.33 13.62
C GLU A 24 10.08 7.99 12.99
N ALA A 25 10.52 6.73 13.07
CA ALA A 25 11.83 6.32 12.58
C ALA A 25 11.94 6.38 11.05
N GLU A 26 13.10 6.85 10.57
CA GLU A 26 13.49 6.76 9.16
C GLU A 26 13.40 5.29 8.68
N GLY A 27 12.74 5.04 7.54
CA GLY A 27 12.53 3.68 7.03
C GLY A 27 11.32 2.93 7.63
N ALA A 28 10.48 3.58 8.45
CA ALA A 28 9.20 2.98 8.89
C ALA A 28 8.28 2.63 7.70
N GLU A 29 8.44 3.31 6.56
CA GLU A 29 7.79 2.98 5.28
C GLU A 29 8.13 1.57 4.81
N ASP A 30 9.41 1.20 4.79
CA ASP A 30 9.84 -0.14 4.37
C ASP A 30 9.20 -1.23 5.25
N VAL A 31 9.12 -0.93 6.54
CA VAL A 31 8.52 -1.82 7.53
C VAL A 31 7.02 -1.97 7.31
N LEU A 32 6.30 -0.89 7.05
CA LEU A 32 4.88 -0.92 6.70
C LEU A 32 4.68 -1.80 5.45
N THR A 33 5.43 -1.53 4.39
CA THR A 33 5.37 -2.28 3.12
C THR A 33 5.59 -3.77 3.35
N ALA A 34 6.71 -4.16 3.99
CA ALA A 34 6.96 -5.58 4.26
C ALA A 34 5.95 -6.20 5.23
N SER A 35 5.41 -5.45 6.19
CA SER A 35 4.38 -5.96 7.09
C SER A 35 3.13 -6.33 6.31
N VAL A 36 2.65 -5.43 5.46
CA VAL A 36 1.41 -5.63 4.72
C VAL A 36 1.57 -6.69 3.63
N PHE A 37 2.55 -6.54 2.74
CA PHE A 37 2.71 -7.43 1.59
C PHE A 37 3.08 -8.86 1.97
N GLU A 38 3.79 -9.07 3.09
CA GLU A 38 4.01 -10.44 3.61
C GLU A 38 2.69 -11.10 4.00
N ARG A 39 1.80 -10.39 4.70
CA ARG A 39 0.51 -10.98 5.12
C ARG A 39 -0.40 -11.19 3.92
N LEU A 40 -0.37 -10.29 2.92
CA LEU A 40 -1.06 -10.50 1.65
C LEU A 40 -0.60 -11.80 0.99
N SER A 41 0.71 -12.09 0.97
CA SER A 41 1.26 -13.31 0.37
C SER A 41 0.85 -14.62 1.08
N TYR A 42 0.32 -14.53 2.30
CA TYR A 42 -0.18 -15.68 3.06
C TYR A 42 -1.69 -15.91 2.92
N LEU A 43 -2.40 -15.01 2.25
CA LEU A 43 -3.81 -15.24 1.93
C LEU A 43 -3.95 -16.41 0.95
N PRO A 44 -5.07 -17.16 1.02
CA PRO A 44 -5.43 -18.08 -0.05
C PRO A 44 -5.39 -17.39 -1.42
N GLU A 45 -4.84 -18.06 -2.43
CA GLU A 45 -4.54 -17.49 -3.76
C GLU A 45 -5.75 -16.80 -4.41
N ASN A 46 -6.94 -17.41 -4.27
CA ASN A 46 -8.19 -16.84 -4.75
C ASN A 46 -8.56 -15.53 -4.04
N LEU A 47 -8.35 -15.45 -2.72
CA LEU A 47 -8.62 -14.23 -1.95
C LEU A 47 -7.61 -13.13 -2.26
N LEU A 48 -6.32 -13.46 -2.37
CA LEU A 48 -5.29 -12.51 -2.78
C LEU A 48 -5.60 -11.94 -4.17
N SER A 49 -5.98 -12.80 -5.12
CA SER A 49 -6.38 -12.36 -6.46
C SER A 49 -7.58 -11.41 -6.41
N LEU A 50 -8.59 -11.67 -5.58
CA LEU A 50 -9.77 -10.80 -5.45
C LEU A 50 -9.38 -9.42 -4.88
N VAL A 51 -8.62 -9.40 -3.79
CA VAL A 51 -8.15 -8.16 -3.14
C VAL A 51 -7.32 -7.31 -4.10
N LEU A 52 -6.35 -7.92 -4.80
CA LEU A 52 -5.54 -7.18 -5.78
C LEU A 52 -6.37 -6.73 -6.97
N SER A 53 -7.34 -7.54 -7.43
CA SER A 53 -8.18 -7.13 -8.57
C SER A 53 -9.08 -5.95 -8.24
N ASP A 54 -9.63 -5.92 -7.03
CA ASP A 54 -10.43 -4.79 -6.52
C ASP A 54 -9.57 -3.52 -6.41
N LEU A 55 -8.39 -3.63 -5.80
CA LEU A 55 -7.45 -2.50 -5.65
C LEU A 55 -6.99 -1.93 -6.99
N LEU A 56 -6.71 -2.78 -7.98
CA LEU A 56 -6.18 -2.39 -9.30
C LEU A 56 -7.28 -1.96 -10.28
N GLY A 57 -8.54 -2.29 -9.98
CA GLY A 57 -9.68 -2.10 -10.87
C GLY A 57 -9.62 -2.97 -12.13
N GLU A 58 -8.87 -4.07 -12.11
CA GLU A 58 -8.77 -5.05 -13.19
C GLU A 58 -8.35 -6.43 -12.67
N PRO A 59 -8.63 -7.53 -13.39
CA PRO A 59 -8.24 -8.86 -12.95
C PRO A 59 -6.71 -9.04 -12.85
N PHE A 60 -6.20 -9.37 -11.66
CA PHE A 60 -4.78 -9.69 -11.44
C PHE A 60 -4.47 -11.18 -11.69
N GLY A 61 -5.34 -12.07 -11.21
CA GLY A 61 -5.14 -13.52 -11.29
C GLY A 61 -4.18 -14.06 -10.21
N PRO A 62 -3.66 -15.28 -10.38
CA PRO A 62 -2.83 -15.93 -9.38
C PRO A 62 -1.43 -15.31 -9.30
N LEU A 63 -0.96 -15.05 -8.09
CA LEU A 63 0.38 -14.54 -7.83
C LEU A 63 1.41 -15.68 -7.98
N GLN A 64 2.37 -15.52 -8.89
CA GLN A 64 3.46 -16.48 -9.08
C GLN A 64 4.67 -16.17 -8.21
N ARG A 65 5.00 -14.88 -8.07
CA ARG A 65 6.16 -14.45 -7.31
C ARG A 65 5.99 -13.04 -6.76
N ILE A 66 6.57 -12.82 -5.58
CA ILE A 66 6.71 -11.52 -4.95
C ILE A 66 8.18 -11.28 -4.63
N ASP A 67 8.71 -10.15 -5.07
CA ASP A 67 10.05 -9.69 -4.71
C ASP A 67 9.96 -8.39 -3.92
N TYR A 68 10.81 -8.27 -2.89
CA TYR A 68 10.88 -7.11 -2.02
C TYR A 68 12.20 -6.38 -2.27
N TRP A 69 12.13 -5.09 -2.56
CA TRP A 69 13.29 -4.24 -2.90
C TRP A 69 14.24 -4.90 -3.92
N PRO A 70 13.75 -5.36 -5.08
CA PRO A 70 14.64 -5.91 -6.10
C PRO A 70 15.64 -4.83 -6.53
N SER A 71 16.90 -5.21 -6.66
CA SER A 71 17.98 -4.29 -7.01
C SER A 71 18.12 -4.20 -8.52
N TRP A 72 17.76 -3.06 -9.09
CA TRP A 72 17.83 -2.78 -10.53
C TRP A 72 18.87 -1.70 -10.84
N TYR A 73 19.19 -1.56 -12.12
CA TYR A 73 20.19 -0.61 -12.58
C TYR A 73 19.76 0.06 -13.88
N LEU A 74 19.93 1.38 -13.94
CA LEU A 74 19.86 2.17 -15.17
C LEU A 74 21.15 1.99 -16.00
N PRO A 75 21.18 2.41 -17.28
CA PRO A 75 22.35 2.26 -18.15
C PRO A 75 23.62 2.97 -17.64
N ASP A 76 23.43 4.04 -16.86
CA ASP A 76 24.52 4.81 -16.25
C ASP A 76 25.07 4.15 -14.96
N GLY A 77 24.54 2.99 -14.56
CA GLY A 77 24.91 2.28 -13.35
C GLY A 77 24.18 2.77 -12.09
N THR A 78 23.27 3.75 -12.21
CA THR A 78 22.45 4.20 -11.09
C THR A 78 21.56 3.07 -10.60
N ARG A 79 21.68 2.73 -9.33
CA ARG A 79 20.89 1.69 -8.68
C ARG A 79 19.47 2.21 -8.39
N VAL A 80 18.47 1.40 -8.70
CA VAL A 80 17.05 1.67 -8.46
C VAL A 80 16.47 0.50 -7.68
N GLU A 81 15.66 0.79 -6.66
CA GLU A 81 15.01 -0.21 -5.81
C GLU A 81 13.52 0.15 -5.66
N PRO A 82 12.63 -0.39 -6.49
CA PRO A 82 11.20 -0.29 -6.21
C PRO A 82 10.87 -1.08 -4.94
N ASP A 83 9.77 -0.75 -4.27
CA ASP A 83 9.41 -1.40 -3.01
C ASP A 83 9.02 -2.89 -3.17
N VAL A 84 8.10 -3.18 -4.08
CA VAL A 84 7.61 -4.55 -4.32
C VAL A 84 7.37 -4.78 -5.81
N LEU A 85 7.76 -5.96 -6.30
CA LEU A 85 7.35 -6.48 -7.59
C LEU A 85 6.44 -7.69 -7.40
N LEU A 86 5.22 -7.61 -7.93
CA LEU A 86 4.31 -8.75 -8.02
C LEU A 86 4.32 -9.29 -9.45
N GLN A 87 4.60 -10.59 -9.61
CA GLN A 87 4.56 -11.27 -10.89
C GLN A 87 3.32 -12.17 -10.94
N GLY A 88 2.35 -11.79 -11.77
CA GLY A 88 1.22 -12.64 -12.13
C GLY A 88 1.51 -13.46 -13.40
N ASN A 89 0.51 -14.18 -13.89
CA ASN A 89 0.65 -15.00 -15.11
C ASN A 89 0.83 -14.17 -16.39
N SER A 90 0.15 -13.03 -16.47
CA SER A 90 0.04 -12.25 -17.72
C SER A 90 0.51 -10.80 -17.56
N SER A 91 0.71 -10.33 -16.34
CA SER A 91 1.12 -8.97 -16.05
C SER A 91 1.95 -8.91 -14.78
N THR A 92 2.73 -7.83 -14.69
CA THR A 92 3.52 -7.47 -13.51
C THR A 92 2.93 -6.23 -12.88
N VAL A 93 2.93 -6.17 -11.54
CA VAL A 93 2.59 -4.98 -10.77
C VAL A 93 3.86 -4.51 -10.09
N LEU A 94 4.36 -3.37 -10.54
CA LEU A 94 5.42 -2.61 -9.89
C LEU A 94 4.79 -1.73 -8.83
N VAL A 95 5.14 -1.94 -7.57
CA VAL A 95 4.60 -1.17 -6.44
C VAL A 95 5.65 -0.21 -5.93
N GLU A 96 5.27 1.06 -5.80
CA GLU A 96 6.01 2.07 -5.08
C GLU A 96 5.14 2.64 -3.96
N ALA A 97 5.55 2.39 -2.72
CA ALA A 97 4.76 2.67 -1.54
C ALA A 97 5.31 3.89 -0.79
N LYS A 98 4.41 4.71 -0.28
CA LYS A 98 4.75 5.86 0.53
C LYS A 98 3.96 5.86 1.81
N ARG A 99 4.60 6.27 2.90
CA ARG A 99 4.09 6.06 4.25
C ARG A 99 2.68 6.61 4.50
N HIS A 100 2.38 7.84 4.07
CA HIS A 100 1.16 8.53 4.48
C HIS A 100 0.14 8.63 3.36
N ASP A 101 -1.11 8.38 3.71
CA ASP A 101 -2.23 8.80 2.89
C ASP A 101 -2.43 10.32 3.02
N ASN A 102 -2.86 10.99 1.94
CA ASN A 102 -3.16 12.43 1.91
C ASN A 102 -1.94 13.35 2.15
N ALA A 103 -0.76 12.89 1.77
CA ALA A 103 0.47 13.68 1.76
C ALA A 103 1.19 13.48 0.43
N ARG A 104 1.77 14.53 -0.17
CA ARG A 104 2.48 14.42 -1.45
C ARG A 104 3.92 13.92 -1.23
N GLN A 105 4.13 12.62 -1.39
CA GLN A 105 5.43 11.94 -1.18
C GLN A 105 5.90 11.15 -2.40
N GLN A 106 5.04 10.92 -3.40
CA GLN A 106 5.42 10.26 -4.64
C GLN A 106 6.31 11.17 -5.49
N LEU A 107 7.42 10.64 -6.01
CA LEU A 107 8.37 11.36 -6.85
C LEU A 107 8.36 10.82 -8.28
N ALA A 108 7.96 11.66 -9.23
CA ALA A 108 7.82 11.26 -10.63
C ALA A 108 9.12 10.73 -11.26
N THR A 109 10.27 11.29 -10.89
CA THR A 109 11.59 10.82 -11.34
C THR A 109 11.92 9.42 -10.83
N GLN A 110 11.54 9.10 -9.59
CA GLN A 110 11.73 7.78 -9.02
C GLN A 110 10.89 6.75 -9.78
N LEU A 111 9.59 7.03 -9.94
CA LEU A 111 8.66 6.16 -10.68
C LEU A 111 9.12 5.90 -12.12
N ALA A 112 9.60 6.94 -12.82
CA ALA A 112 10.11 6.80 -14.17
C ALA A 112 11.38 5.94 -14.23
N ASN A 113 12.30 6.11 -13.28
CA ASN A 113 13.53 5.32 -13.20
C ASN A 113 13.25 3.83 -12.92
N GLU A 114 12.24 3.52 -12.10
CA GLU A 114 11.82 2.15 -11.82
C GLU A 114 11.21 1.48 -13.05
N LEU A 115 10.34 2.18 -13.78
CA LEU A 115 9.81 1.69 -15.06
C LEU A 115 10.92 1.42 -16.08
N LEU A 116 11.83 2.39 -16.27
CA LEU A 116 12.93 2.28 -17.23
C LEU A 116 13.87 1.11 -16.91
N SER A 117 14.33 1.03 -15.66
CA SER A 117 15.25 -0.02 -15.23
C SER A 117 14.58 -1.41 -15.25
N GLY A 118 13.29 -1.49 -14.96
CA GLY A 118 12.50 -2.72 -15.04
C GLY A 118 12.27 -3.21 -16.48
N TRP A 119 11.96 -2.30 -17.41
CA TRP A 119 11.83 -2.64 -18.84
C TRP A 119 13.17 -3.06 -19.46
N GLN A 120 14.26 -2.35 -19.15
CA GLN A 120 15.58 -2.66 -19.70
C GLN A 120 16.06 -4.06 -19.30
N GLN A 121 15.75 -4.47 -18.07
CA GLN A 121 16.14 -5.79 -17.55
C GLN A 121 15.13 -6.90 -17.91
N ASN A 122 14.09 -6.59 -18.69
CA ASN A 122 13.01 -7.51 -19.06
C ASN A 122 12.32 -8.18 -17.86
N VAL A 123 12.18 -7.45 -16.75
CA VAL A 123 11.47 -7.96 -15.55
C VAL A 123 10.03 -7.47 -15.46
N LEU A 124 9.71 -6.37 -16.14
CA LEU A 124 8.34 -5.87 -16.30
C LEU A 124 7.71 -6.40 -17.57
N SER A 125 6.43 -6.74 -17.48
CA SER A 125 5.57 -7.02 -18.63
C SER A 125 5.33 -5.75 -19.47
N ASP A 126 4.88 -5.92 -20.71
CA ASP A 126 4.51 -4.81 -21.59
C ASP A 126 3.11 -5.08 -22.18
N PRO A 127 2.03 -4.48 -21.61
CA PRO A 127 2.05 -3.49 -20.55
C PRO A 127 2.27 -4.06 -19.13
N CYS A 128 2.80 -3.25 -18.21
CA CYS A 128 2.79 -3.52 -16.77
C CYS A 128 1.82 -2.60 -16.02
N ILE A 129 1.60 -2.84 -14.73
CA ILE A 129 0.87 -1.94 -13.85
C ILE A 129 1.88 -1.27 -12.92
N LEU A 130 1.87 0.06 -12.87
CA LEU A 130 2.57 0.84 -11.85
C LEU A 130 1.55 1.20 -10.77
N LEU A 131 1.64 0.56 -9.61
CA LEU A 131 0.82 0.85 -8.44
C LEU A 131 1.58 1.81 -7.51
N THR A 132 1.09 3.03 -7.39
CA THR A 132 1.51 3.94 -6.32
C THR A 132 0.59 3.74 -5.13
N LEU A 133 1.17 3.41 -3.97
CA LEU A 133 0.43 3.11 -2.74
C LEU A 133 0.75 4.15 -1.67
N GLY A 134 -0.22 4.95 -1.25
CA GLY A 134 0.03 6.09 -0.38
C GLY A 134 0.78 7.23 -1.10
N GLY A 135 1.10 8.30 -0.36
CA GLY A 135 1.94 9.40 -0.85
C GLY A 135 1.28 10.34 -1.85
N LEU A 136 -0.06 10.36 -1.93
CA LEU A 136 -0.81 11.31 -2.74
C LEU A 136 -1.88 12.05 -1.92
N ASN A 137 -2.20 13.28 -2.35
CA ASN A 137 -3.29 14.10 -1.80
C ASN A 137 -4.66 13.76 -2.42
N ASP A 138 -4.66 13.11 -3.57
CA ASP A 138 -5.85 12.81 -4.36
C ASP A 138 -5.60 11.51 -5.13
N TYR A 139 -6.39 10.49 -4.82
CA TYR A 139 -6.32 9.16 -5.44
C TYR A 139 -7.37 8.99 -6.55
N GLY A 140 -8.17 10.03 -6.83
CA GLY A 140 -9.13 10.04 -7.92
C GLY A 140 -8.49 10.27 -9.30
N GLU A 141 -9.34 10.36 -10.32
CA GLU A 141 -8.91 10.56 -11.71
C GLU A 141 -7.99 11.77 -11.88
N ALA A 142 -8.34 12.91 -11.28
CA ALA A 142 -7.56 14.14 -11.40
C ALA A 142 -6.16 14.01 -10.79
N GLY A 143 -6.05 13.39 -9.62
CA GLY A 143 -4.78 13.06 -8.98
C GLY A 143 -3.92 12.14 -9.84
N ARG A 144 -4.51 11.07 -10.37
CA ARG A 144 -3.83 10.13 -11.27
C ARG A 144 -3.33 10.80 -12.55
N GLN A 145 -4.15 11.62 -13.21
CA GLN A 145 -3.74 12.33 -14.43
C GLN A 145 -2.62 13.33 -14.16
N ARG A 146 -2.66 14.02 -13.01
CA ARG A 146 -1.54 14.90 -12.59
C ARG A 146 -0.25 14.11 -12.43
N LEU A 147 -0.26 13.02 -11.68
CA LEU A 147 0.95 12.21 -11.49
C LEU A 147 1.45 11.63 -12.81
N LEU A 148 0.55 11.14 -13.66
CA LEU A 148 0.90 10.65 -15.00
C LEU A 148 1.60 11.74 -15.82
N SER A 149 1.06 12.96 -15.83
CA SER A 149 1.66 14.10 -16.54
C SER A 149 3.02 14.53 -15.98
N GLU A 150 3.31 14.21 -14.71
CA GLU A 150 4.61 14.47 -14.08
C GLU A 150 5.63 13.37 -14.39
N VAL A 151 5.18 12.12 -14.55
CA VAL A 151 6.04 10.95 -14.86
C VAL A 151 6.45 10.91 -16.34
N LEU A 152 5.50 11.14 -17.25
CA LEU A 152 5.73 10.98 -18.70
C LEU A 152 6.92 11.79 -19.26
N PRO A 153 7.21 13.03 -18.82
CA PRO A 153 8.37 13.79 -19.29
C PRO A 153 9.74 13.12 -19.02
N PHE A 154 9.81 12.17 -18.08
CA PHE A 154 11.01 11.42 -17.76
C PHE A 154 11.12 10.09 -18.53
N LEU A 155 10.12 9.76 -19.36
CA LEU A 155 10.06 8.52 -20.12
C LEU A 155 10.22 8.80 -21.64
N PRO A 156 10.73 7.83 -22.42
CA PRO A 156 10.72 7.91 -23.88
C PRO A 156 9.31 8.09 -24.45
N ASP A 157 9.22 8.76 -25.60
CA ASP A 157 7.97 8.93 -26.33
C ASP A 157 7.28 7.58 -26.59
N GLY A 158 5.96 7.54 -26.42
CA GLY A 158 5.15 6.32 -26.58
C GLY A 158 5.12 5.40 -25.35
N SER A 159 5.87 5.71 -24.27
CA SER A 159 5.87 4.87 -23.05
C SER A 159 4.51 4.81 -22.33
N ALA A 160 3.60 5.76 -22.59
CA ALA A 160 2.28 5.80 -21.95
C ALA A 160 1.42 4.55 -22.21
N SER A 161 1.62 3.84 -23.32
CA SER A 161 0.90 2.58 -23.60
C SER A 161 1.56 1.35 -22.99
N ARG A 162 2.77 1.48 -22.44
CA ARG A 162 3.56 0.38 -21.86
C ARG A 162 3.27 0.13 -20.40
N PHE A 163 2.49 1.00 -19.76
CA PHE A 163 2.04 0.79 -18.39
C PHE A 163 0.68 1.40 -18.13
N LYS A 164 -0.03 0.84 -17.14
CA LYS A 164 -1.17 1.48 -16.49
C LYS A 164 -0.75 2.04 -15.14
N LEU A 165 -0.97 3.32 -14.91
CA LEU A 165 -0.82 3.92 -13.58
C LEU A 165 -2.07 3.62 -12.74
N VAL A 166 -1.88 3.05 -11.56
CA VAL A 166 -2.91 2.92 -10.53
C VAL A 166 -2.42 3.70 -9.30
N CYS A 167 -3.30 4.54 -8.75
CA CYS A 167 -3.04 5.29 -7.52
C CYS A 167 -4.01 4.80 -6.46
N ALA A 168 -3.50 4.24 -5.38
CA ALA A 168 -4.31 3.78 -4.27
C ALA A 168 -3.74 4.25 -2.93
N SER A 169 -4.60 4.46 -1.95
CA SER A 169 -4.22 4.73 -0.58
C SER A 169 -4.06 3.42 0.20
N TRP A 170 -3.34 3.45 1.32
CA TRP A 170 -3.32 2.33 2.25
C TRP A 170 -4.72 1.99 2.75
N GLN A 171 -5.54 3.02 2.99
CA GLN A 171 -6.95 2.84 3.33
C GLN A 171 -7.72 2.05 2.26
N GLN A 172 -7.55 2.35 0.97
CA GLN A 172 -8.22 1.61 -0.11
C GLN A 172 -7.80 0.15 -0.15
N LEU A 173 -6.52 -0.15 0.07
CA LEU A 173 -6.04 -1.54 0.20
C LEU A 173 -6.69 -2.26 1.39
N TYR A 174 -6.82 -1.59 2.54
CA TYR A 174 -7.48 -2.17 3.70
C TYR A 174 -8.98 -2.42 3.47
N GLN A 175 -9.66 -1.51 2.77
CA GLN A 175 -11.06 -1.69 2.39
C GLN A 175 -11.27 -2.84 1.41
N ALA A 176 -10.37 -3.05 0.46
CA ALA A 176 -10.39 -4.21 -0.43
C ALA A 176 -10.24 -5.51 0.37
N LEU A 177 -9.35 -5.52 1.39
CA LEU A 177 -9.22 -6.65 2.31
C LEU A 177 -10.51 -6.92 3.08
N GLU A 178 -11.10 -5.92 3.74
CA GLU A 178 -12.35 -6.09 4.50
C GLU A 178 -13.51 -6.56 3.62
N THR A 179 -13.58 -6.08 2.38
CA THR A 179 -14.63 -6.47 1.42
C THR A 179 -14.55 -7.96 1.09
N HIS A 180 -13.35 -8.52 0.98
CA HIS A 180 -13.13 -9.92 0.63
C HIS A 180 -12.87 -10.84 1.83
N LEU A 181 -12.77 -10.29 3.04
CA LEU A 181 -12.59 -11.01 4.29
C LEU A 181 -13.68 -10.66 5.31
N PRO A 182 -14.95 -11.00 5.03
CA PRO A 182 -16.06 -10.77 5.97
C PRO A 182 -15.87 -11.53 7.29
N PRO A 183 -16.60 -11.18 8.37
CA PRO A 183 -16.40 -11.76 9.71
C PRO A 183 -16.57 -13.29 9.82
N ASP A 184 -17.21 -13.93 8.84
CA ASP A 184 -17.38 -15.38 8.73
C ASP A 184 -16.25 -16.08 7.96
N SER A 185 -15.22 -15.33 7.53
CA SER A 185 -14.02 -15.87 6.88
C SER A 185 -13.26 -16.84 7.78
N PRO A 186 -12.42 -17.73 7.21
CA PRO A 186 -11.59 -18.64 7.99
C PRO A 186 -10.76 -17.89 9.05
N PRO A 187 -10.63 -18.44 10.29
CA PRO A 187 -9.93 -17.76 11.38
C PRO A 187 -8.48 -17.35 11.07
N GLY A 188 -7.80 -18.09 10.19
CA GLY A 188 -6.46 -17.75 9.71
C GLY A 188 -6.44 -16.43 8.95
N CYS A 189 -7.40 -16.21 8.04
CA CYS A 189 -7.51 -14.97 7.28
C CYS A 189 -7.87 -13.79 8.18
N LEU A 190 -8.76 -13.99 9.15
CA LEU A 190 -9.12 -12.95 10.12
C LEU A 190 -7.93 -12.54 11.00
N ARG A 191 -7.05 -13.48 11.36
CA ARG A 191 -5.78 -13.15 12.05
C ARG A 191 -4.84 -12.31 11.18
N LEU A 192 -4.73 -12.62 9.88
CA LEU A 192 -3.94 -11.82 8.95
C LEU A 192 -4.51 -10.40 8.82
N LEU A 193 -5.84 -10.26 8.73
CA LEU A 193 -6.50 -8.96 8.68
C LEU A 193 -6.27 -8.15 9.97
N ASP A 194 -6.42 -8.78 11.14
CA ASP A 194 -6.15 -8.15 12.44
C ASP A 194 -4.67 -7.72 12.59
N ASP A 195 -3.72 -8.53 12.12
CA ASP A 195 -2.30 -8.17 12.08
C ASP A 195 -2.04 -6.96 11.19
N ILE A 196 -2.67 -6.89 10.01
CA ILE A 196 -2.59 -5.73 9.12
C ILE A 196 -3.21 -4.49 9.80
N ALA A 197 -4.37 -4.64 10.46
CA ALA A 197 -5.03 -3.55 11.17
C ALA A 197 -4.16 -2.98 12.29
N LYS A 198 -3.50 -3.84 13.07
CA LYS A 198 -2.53 -3.44 14.10
C LYS A 198 -1.32 -2.74 13.51
N CYS A 199 -0.80 -3.22 12.38
CA CYS A 199 0.27 -2.55 11.64
C CYS A 199 -0.17 -1.14 11.21
N TYR A 200 -1.36 -1.00 10.64
CA TYR A 200 -1.90 0.31 10.25
C TYR A 200 -2.04 1.24 11.46
N ALA A 201 -2.59 0.75 12.57
CA ALA A 201 -2.72 1.52 13.80
C ALA A 201 -1.36 2.01 14.31
N TRP A 202 -0.34 1.15 14.27
CA TRP A 202 1.03 1.50 14.64
C TRP A 202 1.65 2.56 13.71
N HIS A 203 1.31 2.56 12.42
CA HIS A 203 1.79 3.59 11.48
C HIS A 203 0.89 4.84 11.42
N GLY A 204 -0.15 4.93 12.25
CA GLY A 204 -1.11 6.05 12.23
C GLY A 204 -2.01 6.07 11.00
N LEU A 205 -2.14 4.95 10.29
CA LEU A 205 -2.97 4.79 9.11
C LEU A 205 -4.42 4.47 9.48
N ARG A 206 -5.34 4.90 8.63
CA ARG A 206 -6.77 4.72 8.83
C ARG A 206 -7.24 3.47 8.10
N THR A 207 -7.98 2.63 8.80
CA THR A 207 -8.70 1.49 8.23
C THR A 207 -10.06 1.88 7.65
N HIS A 208 -10.62 3.01 8.09
CA HIS A 208 -11.97 3.46 7.72
C HIS A 208 -11.96 4.87 7.12
N PRO A 209 -12.85 5.18 6.16
CA PRO A 209 -12.90 6.47 5.49
C PRO A 209 -13.14 7.59 6.51
N MET A 210 -12.54 8.76 6.27
CA MET A 210 -12.80 9.93 7.09
C MET A 210 -14.28 10.29 6.96
N ARG A 211 -14.99 10.34 8.09
CA ARG A 211 -16.35 10.87 8.16
C ARG A 211 -16.32 12.10 9.04
N TRP A 212 -16.77 13.23 8.53
CA TRP A 212 -16.94 14.41 9.37
C TRP A 212 -18.12 14.19 10.31
N LEU A 213 -18.03 14.74 11.52
CA LEU A 213 -19.13 14.66 12.49
C LEU A 213 -20.45 15.19 11.89
N ALA A 214 -20.37 16.20 11.03
CA ALA A 214 -21.51 16.77 10.31
C ALA A 214 -22.19 15.78 9.33
N ASP A 215 -21.44 14.80 8.83
CA ASP A 215 -21.95 13.78 7.89
C ASP A 215 -22.49 12.54 8.60
N LEU A 216 -22.31 12.45 9.93
CA LEU A 216 -22.85 11.35 10.70
C LEU A 216 -24.34 11.53 10.91
N ARG A 217 -25.11 10.47 10.63
CA ARG A 217 -26.55 10.45 10.96
C ARG A 217 -26.70 10.58 12.48
N PRO A 218 -27.54 11.50 12.98
CA PRO A 218 -27.85 11.60 14.39
C PRO A 218 -28.36 10.25 14.90
N VAL A 219 -27.66 9.66 15.87
CA VAL A 219 -28.15 8.48 16.58
C VAL A 219 -28.95 8.99 17.77
N ALA A 220 -30.25 8.68 17.80
CA ALA A 220 -31.06 8.92 18.98
C ALA A 220 -30.56 7.99 20.09
N LEU A 221 -29.78 8.51 21.03
CA LEU A 221 -29.41 7.79 22.23
C LEU A 221 -30.65 7.71 23.13
N ASN A 222 -31.27 6.52 23.19
CA ASN A 222 -32.29 6.23 24.19
C ASN A 222 -31.63 6.15 25.56
N THR A 223 -31.43 7.30 26.20
CA THR A 223 -31.03 7.36 27.60
C THR A 223 -32.28 7.20 28.46
N ARG A 224 -32.31 6.16 29.30
CA ARG A 224 -33.36 6.07 30.32
C ARG A 224 -33.09 7.16 31.37
N PRO A 225 -34.10 7.89 31.85
CA PRO A 225 -33.93 8.77 33.00
C PRO A 225 -33.27 8.01 34.15
N GLY A 226 -32.18 8.55 34.70
CA GLY A 226 -31.42 7.93 35.79
C GLY A 226 -30.24 7.04 35.38
N THR A 227 -29.96 6.85 34.09
CA THR A 227 -28.82 6.00 33.61
C THR A 227 -27.47 6.44 34.18
N PHE A 228 -27.29 7.73 34.48
CA PHE A 228 -26.05 8.29 35.04
C PHE A 228 -26.20 8.74 36.50
N ALA A 229 -27.35 8.50 37.15
CA ALA A 229 -27.58 8.94 38.53
C ALA A 229 -26.67 8.25 39.56
N ALA A 230 -26.07 7.11 39.19
CA ALA A 230 -25.10 6.39 40.02
C ALA A 230 -23.64 6.86 39.82
N TRP A 231 -23.37 7.74 38.85
CA TRP A 231 -22.03 8.26 38.59
C TRP A 231 -21.80 9.52 39.44
N SER A 232 -21.57 9.34 40.74
CA SER A 232 -20.93 10.36 41.55
C SER A 232 -19.41 10.28 41.34
N LEU A 233 -18.80 11.36 40.83
CA LEU A 233 -17.35 11.55 40.92
C LEU A 233 -16.95 11.45 42.40
N LYS A 234 -16.08 10.49 42.73
CA LYS A 234 -15.33 10.49 44.00
C LYS A 234 -14.12 11.40 43.87
#